data_AF-A0A1V3ND31-F1
#
_entry.id   AF-A0A1V3ND31-F1
#
_cell.length_a   1.000
_cell.length_b   1.000
_cell.length_c   1.000
_cell.angle_alpha   90.00
_cell.angle_beta   90.00
_cell.angle_gamma   90.00
#
_symmetry.space_group_name_H-M   'P 1'
#
loop_
_entity.id
_entity.type
_entity.pdbx_description
1 polymer ?
#
loop_
_entity_poly.entity_id
_entity_poly.type
_entity_poly.pdbx_seq_one_letter_code
_entity_poly.pdbx_strand_id
1 'polypeptide(L)'
;MILKVALLSSNLARDIRMHRVLGESTGCTPRLVASDPNLRWLVCEYHEHGKGLSRKEKGRHFLEQIAPRYYEYWKPRPHRVKRLLQRQRITPHAVREFLHDLGVELPDDFENATLPFSMPYLGNIRKECFQDAAGRTLIVDWEDVRTGPLAEGMLRLYPEHAVEVLDFISRYTDPDDLEPLHQLAVAAAVQALGNRHHRQRMERVCRHIAATLKQA
;
A
#
# COMPACT_ATOMS: atom_id res chain seq x y z
N MET A 1 6.42 -25.81 8.88
CA MET A 1 6.64 -24.53 9.62
C MET A 1 7.68 -23.70 8.88
N ILE A 2 7.59 -22.37 8.94
CA ILE A 2 8.61 -21.46 8.38
C ILE A 2 9.18 -20.60 9.51
N LEU A 3 10.52 -20.54 9.60
CA LEU A 3 11.25 -19.66 10.50
C LEU A 3 11.78 -18.46 9.71
N LYS A 4 11.44 -17.25 10.15
CA LYS A 4 12.04 -15.99 9.67
C LYS A 4 12.92 -15.41 10.77
N VAL A 5 14.14 -14.99 10.39
CA VAL A 5 15.16 -14.46 11.31
C VAL A 5 15.60 -13.07 10.85
N ALA A 6 15.61 -12.12 11.77
CA ALA A 6 16.15 -10.78 11.54
C ALA A 6 17.68 -10.82 11.43
N LEU A 7 18.21 -10.25 10.35
CA LEU A 7 19.64 -10.07 10.16
C LEU A 7 20.12 -8.72 10.70
N LEU A 8 21.36 -8.66 11.19
CA LEU A 8 22.00 -7.42 11.70
C LEU A 8 21.22 -6.77 12.85
N SER A 9 20.99 -5.46 12.84
CA SER A 9 20.31 -4.70 13.89
C SER A 9 18.79 -4.60 13.73
N SER A 10 18.20 -5.25 12.72
CA SER A 10 16.75 -5.19 12.49
C SER A 10 15.97 -6.02 13.52
N ASN A 11 14.66 -5.79 13.61
CA ASN A 11 13.75 -6.63 14.38
C ASN A 11 12.49 -6.88 13.56
N LEU A 12 11.73 -7.92 13.95
CA LEU A 12 10.51 -8.35 13.28
C LEU A 12 9.25 -7.86 14.01
N ALA A 13 9.34 -6.77 14.79
CA ALA A 13 8.25 -6.32 15.66
C ALA A 13 6.93 -6.10 14.89
N ARG A 14 7.02 -5.49 13.70
CA ARG A 14 5.86 -5.25 12.84
C ARG A 14 5.33 -6.55 12.25
N ASP A 15 6.22 -7.37 11.70
CA ASP A 15 5.84 -8.64 11.08
C ASP A 15 5.13 -9.57 12.08
N ILE A 16 5.71 -9.73 13.27
CA ILE A 16 5.10 -10.46 14.40
C ILE A 16 3.71 -9.90 14.73
N ARG A 17 3.59 -8.57 14.84
CA ARG A 17 2.30 -7.93 15.17
C ARG A 17 1.26 -8.20 14.09
N MET A 18 1.63 -8.08 12.81
CA MET A 18 0.69 -8.29 11.71
C MET A 18 0.26 -9.75 11.61
N HIS A 19 1.17 -10.72 11.77
CA HIS A 19 0.81 -12.14 11.83
C HIS A 19 -0.08 -12.48 13.02
N ARG A 20 0.18 -11.89 14.20
CA ARG A 20 -0.66 -12.07 15.39
C ARG A 20 -2.08 -11.53 15.18
N VAL A 21 -2.19 -10.34 14.61
CA VAL A 21 -3.48 -9.67 14.41
C VAL A 21 -4.27 -10.28 13.26
N LEU A 22 -3.65 -10.42 12.08
CA LEU A 22 -4.34 -10.80 10.84
C LEU A 22 -4.46 -12.31 10.66
N GLY A 23 -3.50 -13.09 11.20
CA GLY A 23 -3.54 -14.54 11.11
C GLY A 23 -4.79 -15.12 11.78
N GLU A 24 -5.25 -14.49 12.86
CA GLU A 24 -6.46 -14.90 13.58
C GLU A 24 -7.74 -14.21 13.05
N SER A 25 -7.66 -12.93 12.67
CA SER A 25 -8.86 -12.14 12.37
C SER A 25 -9.30 -12.15 10.90
N THR A 26 -8.37 -12.13 9.94
CA THR A 26 -8.69 -11.98 8.51
C THR A 26 -8.32 -13.19 7.68
N GLY A 27 -7.42 -14.04 8.20
CA GLY A 27 -6.88 -15.20 7.49
C GLY A 27 -6.07 -14.82 6.24
N CYS A 28 -5.63 -13.56 6.13
CA CYS A 28 -4.88 -13.04 4.99
C CYS A 28 -3.38 -13.36 5.05
N THR A 29 -2.91 -13.95 6.14
CA THR A 29 -1.50 -14.25 6.37
C THR A 29 -1.35 -15.54 7.17
N PRO A 30 -0.24 -16.30 7.02
CA PRO A 30 0.02 -17.49 7.84
C PRO A 30 -0.08 -17.20 9.34
N ARG A 31 -0.62 -18.15 10.11
CA ARG A 31 -0.75 -17.98 11.56
C ARG A 31 0.62 -17.96 12.23
N LEU A 32 0.79 -17.04 13.17
CA LEU A 32 1.96 -17.01 14.04
C LEU A 32 1.89 -18.19 15.03
N VAL A 33 2.93 -19.01 15.06
CA VAL A 33 3.02 -20.13 16.03
C VAL A 33 3.92 -19.78 17.19
N ALA A 34 5.04 -19.10 16.93
CA ALA A 34 5.96 -18.66 17.98
C ALA A 34 6.69 -17.39 17.54
N SER A 35 7.15 -16.60 18.50
CA SER A 35 8.01 -15.45 18.26
C SER A 35 8.99 -15.25 19.39
N ASP A 36 10.17 -14.76 19.06
CA ASP A 36 11.19 -14.35 20.01
C ASP A 36 10.70 -13.20 20.91
N PRO A 37 10.87 -13.26 22.25
CA PRO A 37 10.62 -12.12 23.11
C PRO A 37 11.44 -10.88 22.75
N ASN A 38 12.66 -11.06 22.21
CA ASN A 38 13.50 -9.96 21.72
C ASN A 38 13.20 -9.57 20.27
N LEU A 39 12.14 -10.12 19.68
CA LEU A 39 11.63 -9.80 18.34
C LEU A 39 12.63 -10.08 17.20
N ARG A 40 13.57 -11.02 17.40
CA ARG A 40 14.60 -11.37 16.41
C ARG A 40 14.20 -12.48 15.47
N TRP A 41 13.21 -13.29 15.82
CA TRP A 41 12.69 -14.35 14.96
C TRP A 41 11.21 -14.57 15.18
N LEU A 42 10.57 -15.14 14.16
CA LEU A 42 9.19 -15.60 14.22
C LEU A 42 9.04 -16.92 13.48
N VAL A 43 8.12 -17.74 13.93
CA VAL A 43 7.74 -19.00 13.29
C VAL A 43 6.27 -18.92 12.92
N CYS A 44 6.00 -19.11 11.63
CA CYS A 44 4.65 -19.18 11.09
C CYS A 44 4.33 -20.59 10.58
N GLU A 45 3.04 -20.86 10.42
CA GLU A 45 2.57 -22.03 9.70
C GLU A 45 3.17 -22.07 8.30
N TYR A 46 3.54 -23.27 7.86
CA TYR A 46 3.92 -23.49 6.48
C TYR A 46 2.67 -23.82 5.69
N HIS A 47 2.49 -23.15 4.56
CA HIS A 47 1.45 -23.44 3.60
C HIS A 47 2.09 -24.01 2.36
N GLU A 48 1.71 -25.23 1.99
CA GLU A 48 2.10 -25.80 0.70
C GLU A 48 1.62 -24.89 -0.42
N HIS A 49 2.52 -24.60 -1.37
CA HIS A 49 2.21 -23.77 -2.51
C HIS A 49 1.15 -24.45 -3.38
N GLY A 50 0.05 -23.74 -3.64
CA GLY A 50 -0.95 -24.15 -4.60
C GLY A 50 -0.51 -23.80 -6.03
N LYS A 51 -1.49 -23.52 -6.89
CA LYS A 51 -1.23 -23.10 -8.26
C LYS A 51 -0.35 -21.85 -8.28
N GLY A 52 0.69 -21.87 -9.11
CA GLY A 52 1.53 -20.69 -9.33
C GLY A 52 0.72 -19.55 -9.94
N LEU A 53 0.72 -18.39 -9.28
CA LEU A 53 0.11 -17.16 -9.78
C LEU A 53 1.14 -16.34 -10.56
N SER A 54 0.77 -15.88 -11.76
CA SER A 54 1.52 -14.88 -12.52
C SER A 54 1.56 -13.54 -11.78
N ARG A 55 2.46 -12.63 -12.19
CA ARG A 55 2.58 -11.30 -11.58
C ARG A 55 1.27 -10.50 -11.62
N LYS A 56 0.55 -10.58 -12.73
CA LYS A 56 -0.73 -9.91 -12.93
C LYS A 56 -1.83 -10.54 -12.07
N GLU A 57 -1.87 -11.88 -11.99
CA GLU A 57 -2.83 -12.56 -11.13
C GLU A 57 -2.62 -12.22 -9.65
N LYS A 58 -1.36 -12.12 -9.18
CA LYS A 58 -1.07 -11.74 -7.79
C LYS A 58 -1.62 -10.36 -7.41
N GLY A 59 -1.52 -9.38 -8.31
CA GLY A 59 -2.07 -8.04 -8.08
C GLY A 59 -3.60 -8.04 -7.98
N ARG A 60 -4.26 -8.76 -8.89
CA ARG A 60 -5.71 -8.96 -8.87
C ARG A 60 -6.18 -9.70 -7.61
N HIS A 61 -5.56 -10.84 -7.31
CA HIS A 61 -5.87 -11.62 -6.11
C HIS A 61 -5.69 -10.81 -4.82
N PHE A 62 -4.68 -9.94 -4.76
CA PHE A 62 -4.52 -9.03 -3.64
C PHE A 62 -5.71 -8.07 -3.51
N LEU A 63 -6.11 -7.38 -4.59
CA LEU A 63 -7.23 -6.43 -4.56
C LEU A 63 -8.58 -7.08 -4.29
N GLU A 64 -8.77 -8.33 -4.72
CA GLU A 64 -10.04 -9.04 -4.58
C GLU A 64 -10.17 -9.79 -3.25
N GLN A 65 -9.09 -10.40 -2.75
CA GLN A 65 -9.16 -11.34 -1.63
C GLN A 65 -8.49 -10.84 -0.36
N ILE A 66 -7.43 -10.03 -0.48
CA ILE A 66 -6.65 -9.55 0.66
C ILE A 66 -7.11 -8.15 1.08
N ALA A 67 -7.05 -7.19 0.16
CA ALA A 67 -7.28 -5.78 0.44
C ALA A 67 -8.64 -5.53 1.11
N PRO A 68 -9.78 -6.09 0.67
CA PRO A 68 -11.07 -5.80 1.28
C PRO A 68 -11.12 -6.21 2.76
N ARG A 69 -10.60 -7.39 3.11
CA ARG A 69 -10.57 -7.88 4.50
C ARG A 69 -9.59 -7.09 5.36
N TYR A 70 -8.42 -6.80 4.78
CA TYR A 70 -7.35 -6.09 5.46
C TYR A 70 -7.73 -4.63 5.79
N TYR A 71 -8.28 -3.92 4.82
CA TYR A 71 -8.65 -2.51 4.98
C TYR A 71 -10.00 -2.34 5.68
N GLU A 72 -10.87 -3.36 5.73
CA GLU A 72 -12.00 -3.36 6.67
C GLU A 72 -11.52 -3.38 8.12
N TYR A 73 -10.51 -4.21 8.45
CA TYR A 73 -9.93 -4.25 9.80
C TYR A 73 -9.25 -2.92 10.17
N TRP A 74 -8.41 -2.38 9.28
CA TRP A 74 -7.67 -1.12 9.51
C TRP A 74 -8.42 0.13 9.03
N LYS A 75 -9.75 0.03 8.90
CA LYS A 75 -10.71 1.02 8.38
C LYS A 75 -10.10 2.40 8.10
N PRO A 76 -9.97 2.79 6.81
CA PRO A 76 -9.44 4.09 6.45
C PRO A 76 -10.17 5.24 7.13
N ARG A 77 -9.44 6.29 7.50
CA ARG A 77 -9.98 7.49 8.13
C ARG A 77 -9.51 8.73 7.39
N PRO A 78 -10.34 9.78 7.29
CA PRO A 78 -9.95 11.00 6.60
C PRO A 78 -8.82 11.72 7.34
N HIS A 79 -7.83 12.16 6.59
CA HIS A 79 -6.71 12.95 7.10
C HIS A 79 -6.39 14.10 6.14
N ARG A 80 -6.21 15.30 6.67
CA ARG A 80 -5.89 16.50 5.89
C ARG A 80 -4.56 16.34 5.15
N VAL A 81 -4.54 16.64 3.85
CA VAL A 81 -3.34 16.61 3.01
C VAL A 81 -2.23 17.49 3.61
N LYS A 82 -2.55 18.70 4.06
CA LYS A 82 -1.59 19.61 4.69
C LYS A 82 -0.81 18.98 5.85
N ARG A 83 -1.45 18.13 6.67
CA ARG A 83 -0.78 17.44 7.80
C ARG A 83 0.19 16.36 7.31
N LEU A 84 -0.15 15.65 6.23
CA LEU A 84 0.77 14.71 5.57
C LEU A 84 2.02 15.44 5.10
N LEU A 85 1.83 16.53 4.35
CA LEU A 85 2.93 17.30 3.76
C LEU A 85 3.85 17.88 4.84
N GLN A 86 3.28 18.45 5.90
CA GLN A 86 4.03 18.94 7.08
C GLN A 86 4.88 17.83 7.72
N ARG A 87 4.30 16.65 7.95
CA ARG A 87 5.03 15.50 8.54
C ARG A 87 6.20 15.05 7.65
N GLN A 88 6.04 15.13 6.33
CA GLN A 88 7.06 14.76 5.36
C GLN A 88 8.04 15.91 5.06
N ARG A 89 7.84 17.09 5.65
CA ARG A 89 8.61 18.31 5.38
C ARG A 89 8.62 18.69 3.89
N ILE A 90 7.48 18.48 3.23
CA ILE A 90 7.24 18.81 1.83
C ILE A 90 6.28 20.01 1.78
N THR A 91 6.54 20.98 0.91
CA THR A 91 5.62 22.12 0.72
C THR A 91 4.53 21.78 -0.30
N PRO A 92 3.31 22.34 -0.19
CA PRO A 92 2.28 22.18 -1.23
C PRO A 92 2.79 22.62 -2.61
N HIS A 93 3.56 23.70 -2.67
CA HIS A 93 4.17 24.19 -3.91
C HIS A 93 5.08 23.15 -4.57
N ALA A 94 5.95 22.46 -3.82
CA ALA A 94 6.82 21.43 -4.37
C ALA A 94 6.03 20.23 -4.95
N VAL A 95 4.89 19.90 -4.33
CA VAL A 95 3.98 18.86 -4.87
C VAL A 95 3.34 19.33 -6.17
N ARG A 96 2.84 20.57 -6.22
CA ARG A 96 2.24 21.14 -7.43
C ARG A 96 3.25 21.21 -8.57
N GLU A 97 4.43 21.77 -8.33
CA GLU A 97 5.50 21.88 -9.33
C GLU A 97 5.87 20.50 -9.89
N PHE A 98 6.14 19.52 -9.01
CA PHE A 98 6.48 18.17 -9.41
C PHE A 98 5.38 17.50 -10.27
N LEU A 99 4.11 17.68 -9.91
CA LEU A 99 3.00 17.08 -10.64
C LEU A 99 2.69 17.81 -11.95
N HIS A 100 2.78 19.15 -11.94
CA HIS A 100 2.61 20.00 -13.11
C HIS A 100 3.64 19.65 -14.20
N ASP A 101 4.91 19.48 -13.83
CA ASP A 101 5.97 19.04 -14.75
C ASP A 101 5.70 17.69 -15.42
N LEU A 102 4.81 16.88 -14.82
CA LEU A 102 4.40 15.57 -15.31
C LEU A 102 3.01 15.58 -15.96
N GLY A 103 2.40 16.76 -16.09
CA GLY A 103 1.09 16.97 -16.71
C GLY A 103 -0.09 16.55 -15.84
N VAL A 104 0.08 16.53 -14.52
CA VAL A 104 -1.01 16.30 -13.54
C VAL A 104 -1.34 17.62 -12.86
N GLU A 105 -2.57 18.09 -13.06
CA GLU A 105 -3.12 19.24 -12.34
C GLU A 105 -3.89 18.76 -11.11
N LEU A 106 -3.67 19.43 -9.97
CA LEU A 106 -4.43 19.20 -8.75
C LEU A 106 -5.41 20.36 -8.54
N PRO A 107 -6.52 20.14 -7.81
CA PRO A 107 -7.40 21.23 -7.38
C PRO A 107 -6.63 22.36 -6.68
N ASP A 108 -7.09 23.60 -6.87
CA ASP A 108 -6.44 24.81 -6.34
C ASP A 108 -6.29 24.83 -4.82
N ASP A 109 -7.09 24.06 -4.07
CA ASP A 109 -7.00 23.97 -2.61
C ASP A 109 -6.77 22.52 -2.11
N PHE A 110 -6.05 21.71 -2.90
CA PHE A 110 -5.85 20.28 -2.59
C PHE A 110 -5.22 20.05 -1.20
N GLU A 111 -4.38 20.97 -0.71
CA GLU A 111 -3.77 20.84 0.62
C GLU A 111 -4.79 20.87 1.76
N ASN A 112 -5.94 21.52 1.55
CA ASN A 112 -7.01 21.58 2.55
C ASN A 112 -7.97 20.40 2.42
N ALA A 113 -8.00 19.67 1.31
CA ALA A 113 -8.76 18.43 1.17
C ALA A 113 -8.27 17.33 2.14
N THR A 114 -9.05 16.26 2.26
CA THR A 114 -8.63 15.05 2.97
C THR A 114 -8.22 13.94 2.01
N LEU A 115 -7.55 12.93 2.55
CA LEU A 115 -7.44 11.64 1.91
C LEU A 115 -7.53 10.52 2.96
N PRO A 116 -7.97 9.31 2.57
CA PRO A 116 -8.09 8.18 3.48
C PRO A 116 -6.71 7.71 3.94
N PHE A 117 -6.50 7.62 5.24
CA PHE A 117 -5.31 7.02 5.86
C PHE A 117 -5.67 5.69 6.51
N SER A 118 -4.78 4.72 6.36
CA SER A 118 -4.88 3.42 7.01
C SER A 118 -3.46 2.91 7.31
N MET A 119 -3.28 1.60 7.34
CA MET A 119 -1.99 0.91 7.39
C MET A 119 -1.69 0.35 6.00
N PRO A 120 -1.29 1.12 4.98
CA PRO A 120 -1.04 0.59 3.65
C PRO A 120 -0.01 -0.57 3.67
N TYR A 121 -0.30 -1.63 2.91
CA TYR A 121 0.71 -2.65 2.64
C TYR A 121 1.73 -2.11 1.63
N LEU A 122 2.98 -1.99 2.05
CA LEU A 122 4.05 -1.38 1.25
C LEU A 122 5.07 -2.39 0.72
N GLY A 123 4.84 -3.67 0.95
CA GLY A 123 5.67 -4.78 0.49
C GLY A 123 5.59 -5.01 -1.03
N ASN A 124 6.36 -5.96 -1.52
CA ASN A 124 6.32 -6.40 -2.92
C ASN A 124 5.28 -7.50 -3.12
N ILE A 125 4.02 -7.09 -3.39
CA ILE A 125 2.89 -8.00 -3.67
C ILE A 125 3.24 -9.07 -4.71
N ARG A 126 4.07 -8.76 -5.72
CA ARG A 126 4.46 -9.74 -6.75
C ARG A 126 5.32 -10.89 -6.21
N LYS A 127 6.05 -10.66 -5.12
CA LYS A 127 6.88 -11.67 -4.44
C LYS A 127 6.16 -12.28 -3.24
N GLU A 128 5.47 -11.45 -2.49
CA GLU A 128 5.01 -11.75 -1.14
C GLU A 128 3.56 -12.25 -1.11
N CYS A 129 2.79 -12.08 -2.19
CA CYS A 129 1.49 -12.71 -2.38
C CYS A 129 1.64 -14.10 -3.01
N PHE A 130 0.96 -15.09 -2.46
CA PHE A 130 0.92 -16.45 -3.00
C PHE A 130 -0.43 -17.12 -2.72
N GLN A 131 -0.70 -18.24 -3.41
CA GLN A 131 -1.86 -19.08 -3.17
C GLN A 131 -1.41 -20.38 -2.50
N ASP A 132 -2.13 -20.81 -1.45
CA ASP A 132 -1.89 -22.12 -0.83
C ASP A 132 -2.59 -23.26 -1.59
N ALA A 133 -2.30 -24.51 -1.23
CA ALA A 133 -2.91 -25.70 -1.83
C ALA A 133 -4.44 -25.75 -1.72
N ALA A 134 -5.03 -25.04 -0.75
CA ALA A 134 -6.47 -24.90 -0.59
C ALA A 134 -7.08 -23.76 -1.45
N GLY A 135 -6.27 -23.08 -2.27
CA GLY A 135 -6.70 -21.99 -3.13
C GLY A 135 -6.81 -20.64 -2.42
N ARG A 136 -6.40 -20.52 -1.16
CA ARG A 136 -6.46 -19.27 -0.40
C ARG A 136 -5.29 -18.37 -0.80
N THR A 137 -5.59 -17.11 -1.07
CA THR A 137 -4.55 -16.09 -1.25
C THR A 137 -4.04 -15.65 0.12
N LEU A 138 -2.73 -15.63 0.29
CA LEU A 138 -2.04 -15.19 1.48
C LEU A 138 -0.97 -14.17 1.11
N ILE A 139 -0.63 -13.29 2.05
CA ILE A 139 0.44 -12.33 1.92
C ILE A 139 1.33 -12.31 3.18
N VAL A 140 2.62 -12.08 2.98
CA VAL A 140 3.66 -12.11 4.03
C VAL A 140 4.53 -10.85 3.96
N ASP A 141 5.56 -10.77 4.81
CA ASP A 141 6.55 -9.68 4.84
C ASP A 141 5.92 -8.31 5.12
N TRP A 142 5.42 -8.14 6.34
CA TRP A 142 4.71 -6.95 6.79
C TRP A 142 5.61 -5.86 7.40
N GLU A 143 6.92 -5.92 7.18
CA GLU A 143 7.93 -5.06 7.84
C GLU A 143 7.77 -3.58 7.50
N ASP A 144 7.29 -3.29 6.30
CA ASP A 144 7.15 -1.92 5.78
C ASP A 144 5.81 -1.28 6.12
N VAL A 145 4.88 -2.01 6.75
CA VAL A 145 3.57 -1.46 7.09
C VAL A 145 3.69 -0.35 8.13
N ARG A 146 3.06 0.78 7.83
CA ARG A 146 3.02 1.97 8.66
C ARG A 146 1.76 2.75 8.38
N THR A 147 1.37 3.63 9.30
CA THR A 147 0.24 4.53 9.06
C THR A 147 0.58 5.51 7.95
N GLY A 148 -0.29 5.59 6.95
CA GLY A 148 -0.11 6.42 5.77
C GLY A 148 -1.34 6.44 4.86
N PRO A 149 -1.25 7.18 3.74
CA PRO A 149 -2.30 7.22 2.72
C PRO A 149 -2.68 5.82 2.23
N LEU A 150 -3.97 5.53 2.09
CA LEU A 150 -4.46 4.29 1.47
C LEU A 150 -3.86 4.12 0.06
N ALA A 151 -3.91 5.19 -0.72
CA ALA A 151 -3.37 5.26 -2.07
C ALA A 151 -1.87 4.89 -2.14
N GLU A 152 -1.09 5.10 -1.07
CA GLU A 152 0.33 4.73 -1.01
C GLU A 152 0.54 3.22 -1.24
N GLY A 153 -0.33 2.39 -0.66
CA GLY A 153 -0.28 0.93 -0.84
C GLY A 153 -0.68 0.50 -2.24
N MET A 154 -1.46 1.31 -2.95
CA MET A 154 -1.96 0.98 -4.28
C MET A 154 -1.00 1.39 -5.41
N LEU A 155 -0.05 2.29 -5.13
CA LEU A 155 0.96 2.72 -6.11
C LEU A 155 1.76 1.56 -6.71
N ARG A 156 1.86 0.40 -6.04
CA ARG A 156 2.57 -0.78 -6.54
C ARG A 156 1.79 -1.59 -7.58
N LEU A 157 0.47 -1.43 -7.60
CA LEU A 157 -0.45 -2.12 -8.49
C LEU A 157 -0.86 -1.24 -9.67
N TYR A 158 -0.87 0.08 -9.48
CA TYR A 158 -1.04 1.04 -10.56
C TYR A 158 0.27 1.17 -11.38
N PRO A 159 0.23 1.23 -12.72
CA PRO A 159 -0.95 1.30 -13.60
C PRO A 159 -1.46 -0.07 -14.10
N GLU A 160 -0.79 -1.18 -13.76
CA GLU A 160 -1.13 -2.53 -14.29
C GLU A 160 -2.57 -2.97 -13.97
N HIS A 161 -3.09 -2.52 -12.83
CA HIS A 161 -4.45 -2.77 -12.35
C HIS A 161 -5.21 -1.44 -12.16
N ALA A 162 -5.11 -0.52 -13.12
CA ALA A 162 -5.62 0.83 -12.97
C ALA A 162 -7.10 0.89 -12.57
N VAL A 163 -7.97 0.14 -13.26
CA VAL A 163 -9.41 0.12 -12.98
C VAL A 163 -9.67 -0.44 -11.59
N GLU A 164 -9.12 -1.62 -11.27
CA GLU A 164 -9.35 -2.26 -9.97
C GLU A 164 -8.79 -1.45 -8.79
N VAL A 165 -7.68 -0.73 -8.99
CA VAL A 165 -7.09 0.18 -7.99
C VAL A 165 -8.00 1.39 -7.76
N LEU A 166 -8.48 2.03 -8.81
CA LEU A 166 -9.34 3.20 -8.69
C LEU A 166 -10.67 2.83 -8.05
N ASP A 167 -11.30 1.74 -8.49
CA ASP A 167 -12.51 1.20 -7.88
C ASP A 167 -12.29 0.89 -6.39
N PHE A 168 -11.13 0.35 -6.03
CA PHE A 168 -10.82 0.04 -4.64
C PHE A 168 -10.67 1.31 -3.79
N ILE A 169 -9.97 2.34 -4.29
CA ILE A 169 -9.80 3.63 -3.58
C ILE A 169 -11.16 4.33 -3.43
N SER A 170 -11.98 4.34 -4.49
CA SER A 170 -13.31 4.96 -4.48
C SER A 170 -14.22 4.43 -3.37
N ARG A 171 -14.14 3.14 -3.02
CA ARG A 171 -14.93 2.55 -1.93
C ARG A 171 -14.68 3.17 -0.55
N TYR A 172 -13.53 3.81 -0.37
CA TYR A 172 -13.10 4.44 0.89
C TYR A 172 -12.93 5.95 0.75
N THR A 173 -13.38 6.55 -0.35
CA THR A 173 -13.27 7.98 -0.62
C THR A 173 -14.57 8.65 -0.20
N ASP A 174 -14.50 9.54 0.78
CA ASP A 174 -15.62 10.38 1.21
C ASP A 174 -15.72 11.64 0.33
N PRO A 175 -16.87 12.36 0.29
CA PRO A 175 -17.02 13.56 -0.55
C PRO A 175 -16.03 14.70 -0.28
N ASP A 176 -15.47 14.77 0.93
CA ASP A 176 -14.46 15.78 1.31
C ASP A 176 -13.02 15.35 0.94
N ASP A 177 -12.84 14.09 0.54
CA ASP A 177 -11.55 13.58 0.12
C ASP A 177 -11.22 14.02 -1.30
N LEU A 178 -9.92 14.01 -1.62
CA LEU A 178 -9.47 14.11 -3.00
C LEU A 178 -10.04 12.97 -3.84
N GLU A 179 -10.34 13.24 -5.11
CA GLU A 179 -10.67 12.20 -6.08
C GLU A 179 -9.58 11.11 -6.15
N PRO A 180 -9.92 9.83 -6.43
CA PRO A 180 -8.99 8.70 -6.37
C PRO A 180 -7.67 8.90 -7.16
N LEU A 181 -7.74 9.48 -8.37
CA LEU A 181 -6.55 9.79 -9.17
C LEU A 181 -5.68 10.87 -8.52
N HIS A 182 -6.29 11.90 -7.92
CA HIS A 182 -5.56 12.92 -7.17
C HIS A 182 -4.95 12.36 -5.88
N GLN A 183 -5.61 11.43 -5.20
CA GLN A 183 -5.02 10.72 -4.05
C GLN A 183 -3.76 9.94 -4.46
N LEU A 184 -3.80 9.21 -5.58
CA LEU A 184 -2.63 8.52 -6.14
C LEU A 184 -1.52 9.50 -6.53
N ALA A 185 -1.87 10.64 -7.14
CA ALA A 185 -0.92 11.66 -7.54
C ALA A 185 -0.19 12.26 -6.33
N VAL A 186 -0.93 12.65 -5.29
CA VAL A 186 -0.36 13.19 -4.04
C VAL A 186 0.52 12.14 -3.35
N ALA A 187 0.07 10.88 -3.25
CA ALA A 187 0.87 9.81 -2.66
C ALA A 187 2.17 9.55 -3.45
N ALA A 188 2.11 9.56 -4.79
CA ALA A 188 3.27 9.40 -5.65
C ALA A 188 4.26 10.56 -5.52
N ALA A 189 3.78 11.80 -5.50
CA ALA A 189 4.59 12.99 -5.32
C ALA A 189 5.30 12.98 -3.96
N VAL A 190 4.58 12.64 -2.88
CA VAL A 190 5.17 12.52 -1.54
C VAL A 190 6.28 11.46 -1.51
N GLN A 191 6.08 10.30 -2.12
CA GLN A 191 7.14 9.29 -2.21
C GLN A 191 8.35 9.75 -3.04
N ALA A 192 8.11 10.44 -4.16
CA ALA A 192 9.15 10.92 -5.05
C ALA A 192 10.03 12.00 -4.39
N LEU A 193 9.39 12.95 -3.71
CA LEU A 193 10.03 14.09 -3.06
C LEU A 193 10.69 13.68 -1.73
N GLY A 194 10.10 12.73 -1.00
CA GLY A 194 10.64 12.25 0.27
C GLY A 194 11.82 11.29 0.13
N ASN A 195 11.96 10.59 -1.00
CA ASN A 195 13.07 9.66 -1.22
C ASN A 195 13.50 9.57 -2.69
N ARG A 196 14.75 9.97 -2.98
CA ARG A 196 15.33 9.96 -4.34
C ARG A 196 15.28 8.58 -5.01
N HIS A 197 15.36 7.48 -4.26
CA HIS A 197 15.29 6.13 -4.82
C HIS A 197 13.93 5.79 -5.43
N HIS A 198 12.86 6.48 -5.02
CA HIS A 198 11.51 6.24 -5.56
C HIS A 198 11.17 7.16 -6.74
N ARG A 199 11.92 8.24 -6.94
CA ARG A 199 11.58 9.33 -7.87
C ARG A 199 11.26 8.84 -9.29
N GLN A 200 12.18 8.12 -9.95
CA GLN A 200 11.96 7.65 -11.33
C GLN A 200 10.74 6.73 -11.48
N ARG A 201 10.45 5.91 -10.47
CA ARG A 201 9.27 5.04 -10.47
C ARG A 201 8.00 5.88 -10.34
N MET A 202 7.98 6.83 -9.42
CA MET A 202 6.84 7.71 -9.18
C MET A 202 6.56 8.64 -10.36
N GLU A 203 7.58 9.18 -11.01
CA GLU A 203 7.40 9.95 -12.24
C GLU A 203 6.69 9.15 -13.33
N ARG A 204 7.05 7.86 -13.51
CA ARG A 204 6.34 6.98 -14.45
C ARG A 204 4.89 6.78 -14.07
N VAL A 205 4.60 6.59 -12.79
CA VAL A 205 3.22 6.47 -12.28
C VAL A 205 2.43 7.75 -12.55
N CYS A 206 2.97 8.92 -12.21
CA CYS A 206 2.33 10.22 -12.46
C CYS A 206 2.06 10.46 -13.95
N ARG A 207 2.96 10.07 -14.87
CA ARG A 207 2.68 10.16 -16.32
C ARG A 207 1.50 9.30 -16.76
N HIS A 208 1.29 8.14 -16.13
CA HIS A 208 0.11 7.32 -16.41
C HIS A 208 -1.15 7.98 -15.83
N ILE A 209 -1.07 8.55 -14.63
CA ILE A 209 -2.18 9.33 -14.04
C ILE A 209 -2.57 10.49 -14.96
N ALA A 210 -1.61 11.26 -15.47
CA ALA A 210 -1.84 12.34 -16.42
C ALA A 210 -2.54 11.85 -17.69
N ALA A 211 -2.12 10.69 -18.23
CA ALA A 211 -2.75 10.09 -19.40
C ALA A 211 -4.21 9.66 -19.11
N THR A 212 -4.48 9.11 -17.93
CA THR A 212 -5.84 8.74 -17.51
C THR A 212 -6.73 9.97 -17.32
N LEU A 213 -6.23 11.03 -16.69
CA LEU A 213 -6.98 12.28 -16.49
C LEU A 213 -7.39 12.94 -17.82
N LYS A 214 -6.59 12.82 -18.88
CA LYS A 214 -6.92 13.34 -20.22
C LYS A 214 -8.01 12.56 -20.95
N GLN A 215 -8.34 11.36 -20.47
CA GLN A 215 -9.34 10.47 -21.06
C GLN A 215 -10.68 10.50 -20.30
N ALA A 216 -10.70 11.07 -19.09
CA ALA A 216 -11.87 11.25 -18.25
C ALA A 216 -12.60 12.56 -18.59
#